data_AF-A0A6J4XCG4-F1
#
_entry.id   AF-A0A6J4XCG4-F1
#
_cell.length_a   1.000
_cell.length_b   1.000
_cell.length_c   1.000
_cell.angle_alpha   90.00
_cell.angle_beta   90.00
_cell.angle_gamma   90.00
#
_symmetry.space_group_name_H-M   'P 1'
#
loop_
_entity.id
_entity.type
_entity.pdbx_description
1 polymer ?
#
loop_
_entity_poly.entity_id
_entity_poly.type
_entity_poly.pdbx_seq_one_letter_code
_entity_poly.pdbx_strand_id
1 'polypeptide(L)'
;MNSDNYQKKDITRFLELFEKLYMAVAMISIFVMMLSISADALSRYLFGSPITGQYEFTQLYLLVILVFMALPRTYVIGGHIRLNLLDGYRRKIPFNLSERCNAALAGIAFGAIAYISGLEAIEKFVNQDKLFGAVQFPIYWSYVWLPLGSGLMALRLIYEIFVPLPRHDNQPEGEL
;
A
#
# COMPACT_ATOMS: atom_id res chain seq x y z
N MET A 1 31.59 2.70 -19.32
CA MET A 1 30.32 3.47 -19.26
C MET A 1 29.12 2.56 -19.55
N ASN A 2 28.98 1.42 -18.85
CA ASN A 2 27.88 0.48 -19.13
C ASN A 2 27.62 -0.60 -18.06
N SER A 3 27.98 -0.44 -16.78
CA SER A 3 27.62 -1.42 -15.72
C SER A 3 26.51 -0.88 -14.81
N ASP A 4 26.60 0.38 -14.42
CA ASP A 4 25.62 1.08 -13.58
C ASP A 4 24.21 1.14 -14.20
N ASN A 5 24.10 1.27 -15.52
CA ASN A 5 22.81 1.34 -16.21
C ASN A 5 22.11 -0.03 -16.32
N TYR A 6 22.85 -1.13 -16.45
CA TYR A 6 22.23 -2.47 -16.40
C TYR A 6 21.77 -2.79 -14.98
N GLN A 7 22.59 -2.48 -13.97
CA GLN A 7 22.24 -2.76 -12.58
C GLN A 7 20.96 -2.02 -12.14
N LYS A 8 20.80 -0.73 -12.53
CA LYS A 8 19.56 0.02 -12.27
C LYS A 8 18.35 -0.58 -12.99
N LYS A 9 18.51 -1.02 -14.24
CA LYS A 9 17.44 -1.59 -15.06
C LYS A 9 16.94 -2.94 -14.53
N ASP A 10 17.83 -3.74 -13.94
CA ASP A 10 17.43 -5.01 -13.36
C ASP A 10 16.68 -4.80 -12.04
N ILE A 11 17.15 -3.89 -11.18
CA ILE A 11 16.47 -3.55 -9.92
C ILE A 11 15.05 -3.00 -10.18
N THR A 12 14.86 -2.09 -11.15
CA THR A 12 13.51 -1.58 -11.47
C THR A 12 12.58 -2.70 -11.90
N ARG A 13 13.05 -3.64 -12.72
CA ARG A 13 12.25 -4.77 -13.19
C ARG A 13 11.83 -5.69 -12.05
N PHE A 14 12.75 -6.00 -11.13
CA PHE A 14 12.40 -6.77 -9.93
C PHE A 14 11.35 -6.06 -9.09
N LEU A 15 11.54 -4.76 -8.83
CA LEU A 15 10.62 -3.98 -8.03
C LEU A 15 9.23 -3.88 -8.68
N GLU A 16 9.19 -3.63 -9.99
CA GLU A 16 7.95 -3.65 -10.77
C GLU A 16 7.24 -5.00 -10.77
N LEU A 17 7.98 -6.11 -10.77
CA LEU A 17 7.41 -7.45 -10.67
C LEU A 17 6.72 -7.63 -9.31
N PHE A 18 7.40 -7.29 -8.22
CA PHE A 18 6.81 -7.35 -6.88
C PHE A 18 5.58 -6.45 -6.74
N GLU A 19 5.63 -5.23 -7.26
CA GLU A 19 4.47 -4.32 -7.29
C GLU A 19 3.29 -4.89 -8.08
N LYS A 20 3.55 -5.52 -9.24
CA LYS A 20 2.49 -6.16 -10.04
C LYS A 20 1.88 -7.35 -9.30
N LEU A 21 2.70 -8.15 -8.61
CA LEU A 21 2.22 -9.27 -7.80
C LEU A 21 1.35 -8.77 -6.64
N TYR A 22 1.81 -7.74 -5.92
CA TYR A 22 1.05 -7.12 -4.84
C TYR A 22 -0.27 -6.53 -5.37
N MET A 23 -0.24 -5.82 -6.51
CA MET A 23 -1.45 -5.31 -7.15
C MET A 23 -2.42 -6.43 -7.54
N ALA A 24 -1.93 -7.56 -8.05
CA ALA A 24 -2.78 -8.71 -8.37
C ALA A 24 -3.46 -9.27 -7.12
N VAL A 25 -2.74 -9.39 -6.01
CA VAL A 25 -3.32 -9.78 -4.71
C VAL A 25 -4.40 -8.79 -4.28
N ALA A 26 -4.12 -7.49 -4.39
CA ALA A 26 -5.09 -6.43 -4.07
C ALA A 26 -6.37 -6.54 -4.92
N MET A 27 -6.23 -6.79 -6.23
CA MET A 27 -7.36 -6.99 -7.15
C MET A 27 -8.20 -8.22 -6.78
N ILE A 28 -7.56 -9.30 -6.35
CA ILE A 28 -8.28 -10.49 -5.86
C ILE A 28 -9.02 -10.15 -4.56
N SER A 29 -8.38 -9.43 -3.64
CA SER A 29 -9.01 -9.04 -2.36
C SER A 29 -10.26 -8.18 -2.54
N ILE A 30 -10.23 -7.18 -3.43
CA ILE A 30 -11.43 -6.36 -3.70
C ILE A 30 -12.55 -7.17 -4.36
N PHE A 31 -12.22 -8.11 -5.25
CA PHE A 31 -13.20 -9.01 -5.84
C PHE A 31 -13.86 -9.91 -4.78
N VAL A 32 -13.04 -10.49 -3.88
CA VAL A 32 -13.54 -11.30 -2.75
C VAL A 32 -14.38 -10.47 -1.78
N MET A 33 -14.02 -9.19 -1.53
CA MET A 33 -14.86 -8.27 -0.75
C MET A 33 -16.21 -8.05 -1.40
N MET A 34 -16.24 -7.77 -2.71
CA MET A 34 -17.49 -7.57 -3.43
C MET A 34 -18.41 -8.80 -3.31
N LEU A 35 -17.86 -10.01 -3.47
CA LEU A 35 -18.63 -11.25 -3.30
C LEU A 35 -19.10 -11.45 -1.86
N SER A 36 -18.22 -11.20 -0.88
CA SER A 36 -18.51 -11.32 0.55
C SER A 36 -19.66 -10.41 0.99
N ILE A 37 -19.59 -9.13 0.61
CA ILE A 37 -20.61 -8.13 0.94
C ILE A 37 -21.93 -8.48 0.22
N SER A 38 -21.86 -8.92 -1.04
CA SER A 38 -23.05 -9.34 -1.79
C SER A 38 -23.72 -10.57 -1.16
N ALA A 39 -22.92 -11.53 -0.68
CA ALA A 39 -23.40 -12.69 0.03
C ALA A 39 -24.03 -12.33 1.38
N ASP A 40 -23.44 -11.40 2.13
CA ASP A 40 -24.05 -10.88 3.38
C ASP A 40 -25.40 -10.23 3.11
N ALA A 41 -25.48 -9.39 2.07
CA ALA A 41 -26.72 -8.77 1.65
C ALA A 41 -27.78 -9.84 1.31
N LEU A 42 -27.43 -10.84 0.49
CA LEU A 42 -28.33 -11.92 0.13
C LEU A 42 -28.77 -12.76 1.34
N SER A 43 -27.86 -13.02 2.29
CA SER A 43 -28.18 -13.74 3.53
C SER A 43 -29.25 -13.02 4.35
N ARG A 44 -29.19 -11.68 4.44
CA ARG A 44 -30.21 -10.90 5.14
C ARG A 44 -31.59 -11.04 4.49
N TYR A 45 -31.66 -11.11 3.16
CA TYR A 45 -32.93 -11.25 2.44
C TYR A 45 -33.50 -12.67 2.53
N LEU A 46 -32.65 -13.71 2.49
CA LEU A 46 -33.11 -15.11 2.49
C LEU A 46 -33.31 -15.69 3.89
N PHE A 47 -32.39 -15.41 4.82
CA PHE A 47 -32.36 -16.02 6.15
C PHE A 47 -32.78 -15.05 7.28
N GLY A 48 -32.99 -13.77 6.98
CA GLY A 48 -33.39 -12.77 7.97
C GLY A 48 -32.30 -12.39 8.98
N SER A 49 -31.09 -12.94 8.84
CA SER A 49 -29.95 -12.66 9.71
C SER A 49 -28.67 -12.35 8.90
N PRO A 50 -27.87 -11.36 9.31
CA PRO A 50 -26.56 -11.10 8.70
C PRO A 50 -25.59 -12.25 8.98
N ILE A 51 -24.57 -12.40 8.14
CA ILE A 51 -23.50 -13.36 8.35
C ILE A 51 -22.67 -12.89 9.55
N THR A 52 -22.64 -13.68 10.62
CA THR A 52 -21.85 -13.36 11.81
C THR A 52 -20.36 -13.33 11.46
N GLY A 53 -19.65 -12.24 11.79
CA GLY A 53 -18.21 -12.13 11.53
C GLY A 53 -17.84 -11.54 10.17
N GLN A 54 -18.80 -11.22 9.28
CA GLN A 54 -18.50 -10.69 7.94
C GLN A 54 -17.80 -9.32 8.00
N TYR A 55 -18.29 -8.46 8.90
CA TYR A 55 -17.73 -7.13 9.07
C TYR A 55 -16.28 -7.18 9.54
N GLU A 56 -15.98 -7.98 10.57
CA GLU A 56 -14.61 -8.17 11.05
C GLU A 56 -13.71 -8.79 9.99
N PHE A 57 -14.20 -9.79 9.24
CA PHE A 57 -13.44 -10.42 8.17
C PHE A 57 -13.06 -9.42 7.07
N THR A 58 -14.02 -8.62 6.61
CA THR A 58 -13.79 -7.62 5.57
C THR A 58 -12.84 -6.52 6.05
N GLN A 59 -13.08 -5.96 7.24
CA GLN A 59 -12.28 -4.84 7.75
C GLN A 59 -10.86 -5.27 8.14
N LEU A 60 -10.70 -6.40 8.82
CA LEU A 60 -9.41 -6.79 9.39
C LEU A 60 -8.52 -7.49 8.36
N TYR A 61 -9.09 -8.27 7.44
CA TYR A 61 -8.30 -9.04 6.48
C TYR A 61 -8.31 -8.37 5.13
N LEU A 62 -9.48 -8.31 4.48
CA LEU A 62 -9.54 -7.98 3.08
C LEU A 62 -9.17 -6.51 2.81
N LEU A 63 -9.60 -5.58 3.66
CA LEU A 63 -9.25 -4.16 3.54
C LEU A 63 -7.75 -3.94 3.76
N VAL A 64 -7.17 -4.57 4.78
CA VAL A 64 -5.72 -4.45 5.06
C VAL A 64 -4.91 -4.99 3.88
N ILE A 65 -5.25 -6.18 3.37
CA ILE A 65 -4.59 -6.75 2.19
C ILE A 65 -4.76 -5.84 0.98
N LEU A 66 -5.98 -5.40 0.68
CA LEU A 66 -6.28 -4.53 -0.46
C LEU A 66 -5.44 -3.24 -0.41
N VAL A 67 -5.51 -2.51 0.70
CA VAL A 67 -4.87 -1.20 0.81
C VAL A 67 -3.36 -1.35 0.73
N PHE A 68 -2.76 -2.17 1.59
CA PHE A 68 -1.31 -2.24 1.71
C PHE A 68 -0.64 -2.91 0.51
N MET A 69 -1.32 -3.82 -0.19
CA MET A 69 -0.80 -4.41 -1.42
C MET A 69 -1.00 -3.51 -2.64
N ALA A 70 -2.05 -2.68 -2.68
CA ALA A 70 -2.24 -1.73 -3.80
C ALA A 70 -1.29 -0.53 -3.74
N LEU A 71 -0.91 -0.08 -2.53
CA LEU A 71 -0.16 1.16 -2.29
C LEU A 71 1.12 1.34 -3.15
N PRO A 72 2.03 0.35 -3.26
CA PRO A 72 3.28 0.55 -3.99
C PRO A 72 3.06 0.82 -5.48
N ARG A 73 2.13 0.10 -6.12
CA ARG A 73 1.86 0.24 -7.55
C ARG A 73 1.07 1.50 -7.86
N THR A 74 0.10 1.85 -7.01
CA THR A 74 -0.69 3.08 -7.18
C THR A 74 0.14 4.32 -6.98
N TYR A 75 1.16 4.28 -6.11
CA TYR A 75 2.13 5.37 -5.96
C TYR A 75 2.89 5.66 -7.27
N VAL A 76 3.34 4.61 -7.96
CA VAL A 76 4.09 4.75 -9.22
C VAL A 76 3.22 5.26 -10.36
N ILE A 77 1.98 4.77 -10.45
CA ILE A 77 1.03 5.15 -11.51
C ILE A 77 0.47 6.56 -11.24
N GLY A 78 0.08 6.83 -10.00
CA GLY A 78 -0.55 8.07 -9.55
C GLY A 78 0.46 9.07 -9.01
N GLY A 79 1.60 9.27 -9.68
CA GLY A 79 2.74 10.12 -9.29
C GLY A 79 2.45 11.60 -8.93
N HIS A 80 1.18 11.97 -8.78
CA HIS A 80 0.69 13.22 -8.20
C HIS A 80 0.50 13.18 -6.68
N ILE A 81 0.49 12.00 -6.01
CA ILE A 81 0.53 11.94 -4.53
C ILE A 81 1.97 12.18 -4.04
N ARG A 82 2.67 13.16 -4.63
CA ARG A 82 3.73 13.85 -3.93
C ARG A 82 3.01 14.67 -2.87
N LEU A 83 3.10 14.27 -1.60
CA LEU A 83 2.71 15.10 -0.46
C LEU A 83 3.22 16.53 -0.68
N ASN A 84 2.36 17.38 -1.24
CA ASN A 84 2.60 18.80 -1.47
C ASN A 84 2.46 19.56 -0.14
N LEU A 85 2.93 18.95 0.96
CA LEU A 85 2.98 19.53 2.30
C LEU A 85 3.82 20.82 2.33
N LEU A 86 4.69 21.03 1.32
CA LEU A 86 5.55 22.20 1.18
C LEU A 86 5.13 23.18 0.08
N ASP A 87 3.93 23.07 -0.49
CA ASP A 87 3.48 24.01 -1.55
C ASP A 87 3.41 25.47 -1.09
N GLY A 88 3.19 25.71 0.21
CA GLY A 88 3.15 27.08 0.77
C GLY A 88 4.47 27.85 0.70
N TYR A 89 5.62 27.20 0.45
CA TYR A 89 6.94 27.84 0.49
C TYR A 89 7.71 27.78 -0.84
N ARG A 90 7.01 27.53 -1.96
CA ARG A 90 7.62 27.28 -3.28
C ARG A 90 7.73 28.51 -4.18
N ARG A 91 8.70 29.39 -3.93
CA ARG A 91 9.17 30.31 -4.99
C ARG A 91 10.67 30.26 -5.29
N LYS A 92 11.48 29.50 -4.54
CA LYS A 92 12.96 29.61 -4.65
C LYS A 92 13.77 28.31 -4.57
N ILE A 93 13.16 27.13 -4.40
CA ILE A 93 13.92 25.88 -4.24
C ILE A 93 13.97 25.13 -5.58
N PRO A 94 15.16 24.64 -6.02
CA PRO A 94 15.26 23.85 -7.24
C PRO A 94 14.38 22.59 -7.14
N PHE A 95 13.51 22.42 -8.15
CA PHE A 95 12.40 21.44 -8.19
C PHE A 95 12.83 19.99 -7.85
N ASN A 96 14.05 19.58 -8.21
CA ASN A 96 14.57 18.24 -7.97
C ASN A 96 14.83 17.93 -6.48
N LEU A 97 15.07 18.95 -5.64
CA LEU A 97 15.37 18.75 -4.22
C LEU A 97 14.09 18.53 -3.41
N SER A 98 13.01 19.23 -3.76
CA SER A 98 11.72 19.06 -3.08
C SER A 98 11.14 17.66 -3.29
N GLU A 99 11.29 17.09 -4.48
CA GLU A 99 10.83 15.74 -4.78
C GLU A 99 11.60 14.68 -3.97
N ARG A 100 12.93 14.83 -3.88
CA ARG A 100 13.78 13.95 -3.05
C ARG A 100 13.48 14.07 -1.56
N CYS A 101 13.30 15.29 -1.06
CA CYS A 101 12.92 15.51 0.35
C CYS A 101 11.56 14.88 0.67
N ASN A 102 10.62 14.97 -0.26
CA ASN A 102 9.31 14.37 -0.08
C ASN A 102 9.35 12.84 -0.10
N ALA A 103 10.07 12.25 -1.07
CA ALA A 103 10.29 10.80 -1.12
C ALA A 103 11.04 10.29 0.12
N ALA A 104 12.02 11.05 0.62
CA ALA A 104 12.73 10.73 1.87
C ALA A 104 11.80 10.79 3.09
N LEU A 105 10.98 11.83 3.23
CA LEU A 105 10.03 11.96 4.35
C LEU A 105 9.00 10.84 4.33
N ALA A 106 8.41 10.56 3.16
CA ALA A 106 7.48 9.46 2.98
C ALA A 106 8.16 8.11 3.25
N GLY A 107 9.40 7.92 2.77
CA GLY A 107 10.16 6.69 2.96
C GLY A 107 10.46 6.42 4.44
N ILE A 108 10.80 7.47 5.20
CA ILE A 108 10.99 7.38 6.65
C ILE A 108 9.67 7.05 7.34
N ALA A 109 8.56 7.72 6.98
CA ALA A 109 7.26 7.45 7.57
C ALA A 109 6.79 6.01 7.32
N PHE A 110 6.83 5.55 6.06
CA PHE A 110 6.46 4.17 5.71
C PHE A 110 7.45 3.14 6.29
N GLY A 111 8.74 3.47 6.39
CA GLY A 111 9.73 2.62 7.05
C GLY A 111 9.47 2.47 8.55
N ALA A 112 9.10 3.56 9.24
CA ALA A 112 8.71 3.52 10.64
C ALA A 112 7.42 2.70 10.84
N ILE A 113 6.43 2.88 9.97
CA ILE A 113 5.20 2.07 9.97
C ILE A 113 5.54 0.59 9.78
N ALA A 114 6.38 0.25 8.81
CA ALA A 114 6.79 -1.14 8.55
C ALA A 114 7.51 -1.76 9.74
N TYR A 115 8.37 -1.00 10.42
CA TYR A 115 9.09 -1.46 11.60
C TYR A 115 8.16 -1.68 12.80
N ILE A 116 7.34 -0.69 13.15
CA ILE A 116 6.41 -0.77 14.29
C ILE A 116 5.38 -1.88 14.05
N SER A 117 4.75 -1.89 12.88
CA SER A 117 3.78 -2.94 12.54
C SER A 117 4.40 -4.32 12.43
N GLY A 118 5.68 -4.42 12.04
CA GLY A 118 6.42 -5.68 12.01
C GLY A 118 6.64 -6.25 13.41
N LEU A 119 7.03 -5.41 14.37
CA LEU A 119 7.17 -5.81 15.77
C LEU A 119 5.81 -6.26 16.35
N GLU A 120 4.76 -5.47 16.13
CA GLU A 120 3.41 -5.84 16.56
C GLU A 120 2.93 -7.14 15.91
N ALA A 121 3.22 -7.35 14.62
CA ALA A 121 2.83 -8.57 13.92
C ALA A 121 3.51 -9.81 14.51
N ILE A 122 4.79 -9.72 14.85
CA ILE A 122 5.54 -10.81 15.49
C ILE A 122 4.98 -11.08 16.89
N GLU A 123 4.78 -10.04 17.69
CA GLU A 123 4.22 -10.16 19.04
C GLU A 123 2.84 -10.83 19.01
N LYS A 124 1.95 -10.38 18.13
CA LYS A 124 0.61 -10.97 17.97
C LYS A 124 0.65 -12.39 17.43
N PHE A 125 1.63 -12.73 16.59
CA PHE A 125 1.82 -14.09 16.09
C PHE A 125 2.25 -15.04 17.20
N VAL A 126 3.14 -14.59 18.09
CA VAL A 126 3.61 -15.36 19.25
C VAL A 126 2.51 -15.53 20.30
N ASN A 127 1.78 -14.45 20.61
CA ASN A 127 0.73 -14.47 21.62
C ASN A 127 -0.57 -15.15 21.15
N GLN A 128 -0.66 -15.47 19.84
CA GLN A 128 -1.87 -15.99 19.18
C GLN A 128 -3.12 -15.18 19.53
N ASP A 129 -2.98 -13.86 19.56
CA ASP A 129 -4.03 -12.97 20.01
C ASP A 129 -5.29 -13.16 19.15
N LYS A 130 -6.41 -13.33 19.85
CA LYS A 130 -7.76 -13.41 19.27
C LYS A 130 -8.52 -12.17 19.65
N LEU A 131 -9.37 -11.68 18.74
CA LEU A 131 -10.24 -10.54 19.03
C LEU A 131 -11.31 -10.96 20.05
N PHE A 132 -11.54 -10.13 21.07
CA PHE A 132 -12.65 -10.31 22.01
C PHE A 132 -13.96 -9.95 21.31
N GLY A 133 -14.86 -10.93 21.11
CA GLY A 133 -16.13 -10.76 20.41
C GLY A 133 -16.89 -12.08 20.21
N ALA A 134 -18.06 -12.02 19.58
CA ALA A 134 -18.96 -13.18 19.35
C ALA A 134 -18.34 -14.27 18.44
N VAL A 135 -17.31 -13.94 17.65
CA VAL A 135 -16.50 -14.88 16.87
C VAL A 135 -15.01 -14.55 17.08
N GLN A 136 -14.25 -15.51 17.60
CA GLN A 136 -12.83 -15.33 17.91
C GLN A 136 -11.97 -15.43 16.64
N PHE A 137 -11.84 -14.34 15.89
CA PHE A 137 -10.97 -14.32 14.71
C PHE A 137 -9.47 -14.23 15.09
N PRO A 138 -8.60 -15.04 14.46
CA PRO A 138 -7.15 -15.01 14.69
C PRO A 138 -6.50 -13.76 14.04
N ILE A 139 -6.35 -12.69 14.81
CA ILE A 139 -5.94 -11.36 14.31
C ILE A 139 -4.53 -11.37 13.70
N TYR A 140 -3.67 -12.26 14.19
CA TYR A 140 -2.27 -12.31 13.78
C TYR A 140 -2.09 -12.50 12.27
N TRP A 141 -2.97 -13.24 11.59
CA TRP A 141 -2.92 -13.41 10.13
C TRP A 141 -3.22 -12.12 9.36
N SER A 142 -4.04 -11.24 9.92
CA SER A 142 -4.35 -9.93 9.33
C SER A 142 -3.16 -8.97 9.40
N TYR A 143 -2.42 -9.02 10.51
CA TYR A 143 -1.34 -8.07 10.78
C TYR A 143 -0.09 -8.28 9.92
N VAL A 144 0.13 -9.48 9.38
CA VAL A 144 1.32 -9.80 8.56
C VAL A 144 1.36 -8.99 7.25
N TRP A 145 0.20 -8.65 6.70
CA TRP A 145 0.10 -7.94 5.41
C TRP A 145 0.51 -6.47 5.50
N LEU A 146 0.35 -5.88 6.69
CA LEU A 146 0.66 -4.48 6.99
C LEU A 146 2.16 -4.14 6.85
N PRO A 147 3.10 -4.83 7.54
CA PRO A 147 4.54 -4.60 7.36
C PRO A 147 5.03 -5.00 5.97
N LEU A 148 4.40 -5.99 5.32
CA LEU A 148 4.76 -6.40 3.96
C LEU A 148 4.48 -5.31 2.92
N GLY A 149 3.30 -4.71 2.95
CA GLY A 149 2.93 -3.64 2.01
C GLY A 149 3.67 -2.33 2.29
N SER A 150 3.74 -1.93 3.55
CA SER A 150 4.49 -0.73 3.96
C SER A 150 6.00 -0.88 3.74
N GLY A 151 6.56 -2.08 3.92
CA GLY A 151 7.96 -2.38 3.63
C GLY A 151 8.29 -2.27 2.15
N LEU A 152 7.46 -2.83 1.26
CA LEU A 152 7.65 -2.69 -0.19
C LEU A 152 7.54 -1.22 -0.63
N MET A 153 6.60 -0.47 -0.04
CA MET A 153 6.46 0.97 -0.27
C MET A 153 7.70 1.75 0.19
N ALA A 154 8.23 1.46 1.37
CA ALA A 154 9.45 2.10 1.88
C ALA A 154 10.65 1.81 0.96
N LEU A 155 10.83 0.56 0.51
CA LEU A 155 11.86 0.19 -0.45
C LEU A 155 11.72 0.97 -1.77
N ARG A 156 10.48 1.12 -2.27
CA ARG A 156 10.20 1.89 -3.48
C ARG A 156 10.57 3.36 -3.33
N LEU A 157 10.21 3.98 -2.21
CA LEU A 157 10.53 5.38 -1.92
C LEU A 157 12.04 5.60 -1.77
N ILE A 158 12.74 4.68 -1.11
CA ILE A 158 14.21 4.71 -1.03
C ILE A 158 14.82 4.65 -2.44
N TYR A 159 14.28 3.79 -3.31
CA TYR A 159 14.75 3.70 -4.69
C TYR A 159 14.52 5.00 -5.49
N GLU A 160 13.38 5.67 -5.31
CA GLU A 160 13.08 6.96 -5.96
C GLU A 160 14.09 8.07 -5.59
N ILE A 161 14.66 8.04 -4.38
CA ILE A 161 15.69 9.00 -3.97
C ILE A 161 16.91 8.93 -4.91
N PHE A 162 17.27 7.72 -5.34
CA PHE A 162 18.41 7.47 -6.24
C PHE A 162 18.03 7.60 -7.72
N VAL A 163 16.81 7.21 -8.10
CA VAL A 163 16.31 7.24 -9.47
C VAL A 163 14.97 7.98 -9.49
N PRO A 164 14.99 9.32 -9.72
CA PRO A 164 13.77 10.10 -9.82
C PRO A 164 12.90 9.58 -10.97
N LEU A 165 11.61 9.39 -10.71
CA LEU A 165 10.66 9.00 -11.75
C LEU A 165 10.51 10.15 -12.77
N PRO A 166 10.45 9.84 -14.08
CA PRO A 166 10.20 10.86 -15.11
C PRO A 166 8.85 11.53 -14.85
N ARG A 167 8.86 12.87 -14.74
CA ARG A 167 7.66 13.67 -14.49
C ARG A 167 6.78 13.66 -15.74
N HIS A 168 5.52 13.24 -15.61
CA HIS A 168 4.52 13.41 -16.65
C HIS A 168 3.86 14.80 -16.55
N ASP A 169 4.66 15.86 -16.40
CA ASP A 169 4.18 17.22 -16.67
C ASP A 169 4.27 17.38 -18.18
N ASN A 170 3.14 17.25 -18.88
CA ASN A 170 2.82 17.81 -20.20
C ASN A 170 1.51 17.17 -20.69
N GLN A 171 0.40 17.48 -20.04
CA GLN A 171 -0.86 17.60 -20.76
C GLN A 171 -1.18 19.10 -20.77
N PRO A 172 -1.11 19.79 -21.92
CA PRO A 172 -1.76 21.08 -22.03
C PRO A 172 -3.23 20.81 -21.69
N GLU A 173 -3.72 21.43 -20.63
CA GLU A 173 -5.13 21.42 -20.30
C GLU A 173 -5.86 21.85 -21.57
N GLY A 174 -6.58 20.90 -22.17
CA GLY A 174 -7.34 21.13 -23.38
C GLY A 174 -8.33 22.24 -23.09
N GLU A 175 -8.26 23.29 -23.91
CA GLU A 175 -9.34 24.25 -24.10
C GLU A 175 -10.65 23.48 -24.29
N LEU A 176 -11.59 23.70 -23.37
CA LEU A 176 -13.02 23.43 -23.55
C LEU A 176 -13.79 24.69 -23.16
#